data_AF-A0AB33ICG0-F1
#
_entry.id   AF-A0AB33ICG0-F1
#
_cell.length_a   1.000
_cell.length_b   1.000
_cell.length_c   1.000
_cell.angle_alpha   90.00
_cell.angle_beta   90.00
_cell.angle_gamma   90.00
#
_symmetry.space_group_name_H-M   'P 1'
#
loop_
_entity.id
_entity.type
_entity.pdbx_description
1 polymer ?
#
loop_
_entity_poly.entity_id
_entity_poly.type
_entity_poly.pdbx_seq_one_letter_code
_entity_poly.pdbx_strand_id
1 'polypeptide(L)'
;MSVNTELKEEEKPAVFNKAMSFMEDGDYEEACEVFAILVKNFPDDAGLWWQYYSALRRARMDAEADQCADDFIKLFPNDVGFILQWVRCPDVRADWNESLRRRELMLRKHNPFSNIHFLPLVTEFLSLVETKNFSYLNKIITQYWELFFVDGKCGAAVYYALEALGDYKRQIELCDRLLSTIEDGSSVIEGVDYRNLRALAMSALNYHTLLNAQKEKVSVLSLGQNCLPYTIANRWGLIDYAGDADITIFDLGAFSRNSAADAIKSNFSSYLQPENYYQGIDPSGVPQMFHKPSGVYFAHERGRTIIGDDQAAFHSLIKRKIDSFNRRFNKGHALLVFGMVGECDLPKFMEDMNPVLIEKSSRLLVLNLTREPVAHPDYSNITYIHIPFPVDYTWNEITDYTMDRGLAFDSRVTSAILHEIERIASEK
;
A
#
# COMPACT_ATOMS: atom_id res chain seq x y z
N MET A 1 -39.48 -8.50 10.21
CA MET A 1 -40.66 -9.40 10.28
C MET A 1 -40.14 -10.82 10.41
N SER A 2 -40.52 -11.54 11.47
CA SER A 2 -40.17 -12.95 11.65
C SER A 2 -41.10 -13.78 10.77
N VAL A 3 -40.61 -14.24 9.61
CA VAL A 3 -41.28 -15.31 8.86
C VAL A 3 -40.34 -16.50 8.84
N ASN A 4 -40.70 -17.49 9.66
CA ASN A 4 -40.14 -18.83 9.61
C ASN A 4 -40.75 -19.53 8.38
N THR A 5 -40.31 -19.14 7.18
CA THR A 5 -40.72 -19.80 5.94
C THR A 5 -39.82 -21.02 5.75
N GLU A 6 -40.33 -22.21 6.02
CA GLU A 6 -39.72 -23.45 5.55
C GLU A 6 -39.89 -23.50 4.02
N LEU A 7 -38.78 -23.46 3.28
CA LEU A 7 -38.76 -23.58 1.82
C LEU A 7 -38.55 -25.03 1.40
N LYS A 8 -39.34 -25.50 0.42
CA LYS A 8 -39.11 -26.80 -0.22
C LYS A 8 -38.01 -26.69 -1.27
N GLU A 9 -37.32 -27.80 -1.56
CA GLU A 9 -36.25 -27.86 -2.58
C GLU A 9 -36.75 -27.40 -3.97
N GLU A 10 -38.03 -27.66 -4.28
CA GLU A 10 -38.68 -27.25 -5.53
C GLU A 10 -38.80 -25.71 -5.68
N GLU A 11 -38.87 -25.00 -4.55
CA GLU A 11 -39.03 -23.53 -4.51
C GLU A 11 -37.68 -22.82 -4.60
N LYS A 12 -36.58 -23.49 -4.24
CA LYS A 12 -35.22 -22.93 -4.18
C LYS A 12 -34.79 -22.25 -5.47
N PRO A 13 -34.95 -22.81 -6.69
CA PRO A 13 -34.53 -22.12 -7.92
C PRO A 13 -35.28 -20.80 -8.15
N ALA A 14 -36.58 -20.75 -7.85
CA ALA A 14 -37.39 -19.55 -8.03
C ALA A 14 -36.98 -18.45 -7.05
N VAL A 15 -36.75 -18.80 -5.78
CA VAL A 15 -36.30 -17.87 -4.74
C VAL A 15 -34.87 -17.39 -5.01
N PHE A 16 -33.99 -18.29 -5.47
CA PHE A 16 -32.63 -17.95 -5.89
C PHE A 16 -32.62 -16.96 -7.05
N ASN A 17 -33.41 -17.21 -8.11
CA ASN A 17 -33.50 -16.30 -9.26
C ASN A 17 -34.03 -14.92 -8.85
N LYS A 18 -34.96 -14.87 -7.87
CA LYS A 18 -35.42 -13.60 -7.30
C LYS A 18 -34.27 -12.84 -6.61
N ALA A 19 -33.46 -13.52 -5.79
CA ALA A 19 -32.30 -12.91 -5.15
C ALA A 19 -31.27 -12.41 -6.18
N MET A 20 -31.04 -13.17 -7.25
CA MET A 20 -30.15 -12.78 -8.33
C MET A 20 -30.68 -11.57 -9.13
N SER A 21 -31.99 -11.46 -9.34
CA SER A 21 -32.59 -10.25 -9.96
C SER A 21 -32.25 -9.01 -9.15
N PHE A 22 -32.39 -9.05 -7.82
CA PHE A 22 -31.99 -7.94 -6.96
C PHE A 22 -30.50 -7.63 -7.05
N MET A 23 -29.64 -8.66 -7.15
CA MET A 23 -28.20 -8.46 -7.36
C MET A 23 -27.87 -7.77 -8.69
N GLU A 24 -28.61 -8.10 -9.75
CA GLU A 24 -28.44 -7.50 -11.08
C GLU A 24 -28.94 -6.06 -11.13
N ASP A 25 -30.06 -5.77 -10.45
CA ASP A 25 -30.67 -4.44 -10.36
C ASP A 25 -29.89 -3.50 -9.41
N GLY A 26 -29.02 -4.06 -8.56
CA GLY A 26 -28.21 -3.32 -7.59
C GLY A 26 -28.88 -3.15 -6.21
N ASP A 27 -30.03 -3.80 -6.02
CA ASP A 27 -30.83 -3.83 -4.79
C ASP A 27 -30.23 -4.85 -3.79
N TYR A 28 -28.99 -4.59 -3.35
CA TYR A 28 -28.20 -5.58 -2.59
C TYR A 28 -28.79 -5.90 -1.21
N GLU A 29 -29.44 -4.93 -0.53
CA GLU A 29 -30.06 -5.16 0.78
C GLU A 29 -31.23 -6.14 0.67
N GLU A 30 -32.08 -5.98 -0.35
CA GLU A 30 -33.17 -6.89 -0.68
C GLU A 30 -32.65 -8.29 -1.08
N ALA A 31 -31.54 -8.35 -1.84
CA ALA A 31 -30.87 -9.61 -2.13
C ALA A 31 -30.40 -10.30 -0.84
N CYS A 32 -29.82 -9.56 0.11
CA CYS A 32 -29.41 -10.08 1.42
C CYS A 32 -30.58 -10.70 2.19
N GLU A 33 -31.74 -10.05 2.23
CA GLU A 33 -32.92 -10.59 2.92
C GLU A 33 -33.34 -11.95 2.33
N VAL A 34 -33.36 -12.07 0.99
CA VAL A 34 -33.73 -13.32 0.32
C VAL A 34 -32.67 -14.40 0.51
N PHE A 35 -31.39 -14.05 0.39
CA PHE A 35 -30.29 -14.99 0.61
C PHE A 35 -30.22 -15.48 2.06
N ALA A 36 -30.52 -14.63 3.04
CA ALA A 36 -30.60 -15.03 4.46
C ALA A 36 -31.66 -16.13 4.69
N ILE A 37 -32.80 -16.07 3.98
CA ILE A 37 -33.84 -17.11 4.00
C ILE A 37 -33.32 -18.39 3.34
N LEU A 38 -32.64 -18.27 2.20
CA LEU A 38 -32.09 -19.40 1.45
C LEU A 38 -31.05 -20.18 2.26
N VAL A 39 -30.04 -19.51 2.84
CA VAL A 39 -28.99 -20.19 3.63
C VAL A 39 -29.52 -20.81 4.92
N LYS A 40 -30.59 -20.24 5.49
CA LYS A 40 -31.25 -20.82 6.66
C LYS A 40 -31.99 -22.12 6.34
N ASN A 41 -32.61 -22.21 5.15
CA ASN A 41 -33.36 -23.40 4.72
C ASN A 41 -32.46 -24.48 4.10
N PHE A 42 -31.36 -24.07 3.47
CA PHE A 42 -30.43 -24.96 2.77
C PHE A 42 -28.99 -24.72 3.26
N PRO A 43 -28.70 -24.99 4.56
CA PRO A 43 -27.43 -24.62 5.18
C PRO A 43 -26.21 -25.34 4.60
N ASP A 44 -26.39 -26.49 3.96
CA ASP A 44 -25.30 -27.28 3.36
C ASP A 44 -24.94 -26.84 1.93
N ASP A 45 -25.65 -25.86 1.36
CA ASP A 45 -25.38 -25.36 0.01
C ASP A 45 -24.36 -24.19 0.04
N ALA A 46 -23.09 -24.53 -0.18
CA ALA A 46 -22.01 -23.57 -0.26
C ALA A 46 -22.23 -22.47 -1.30
N GLY A 47 -22.92 -22.77 -2.41
CA GLY A 47 -23.22 -21.78 -3.45
C GLY A 47 -24.10 -20.65 -2.92
N LEU A 48 -25.11 -20.98 -2.11
CA LEU A 48 -25.99 -20.00 -1.48
C LEU A 48 -25.24 -19.11 -0.48
N TRP A 49 -24.37 -19.70 0.34
CA TRP A 49 -23.54 -18.95 1.28
C TRP A 49 -22.60 -17.98 0.58
N TRP A 50 -22.02 -18.40 -0.56
CA TRP A 50 -21.17 -17.52 -1.36
C TRP A 50 -21.92 -16.31 -1.89
N GLN A 51 -23.13 -16.53 -2.43
CA GLN A 51 -23.96 -15.44 -2.94
C GLN A 51 -24.46 -14.53 -1.81
N TYR A 52 -24.83 -15.11 -0.66
CA TYR A 52 -25.23 -14.32 0.51
C TYR A 52 -24.10 -13.40 0.98
N TYR A 53 -22.89 -13.94 1.16
CA TYR A 53 -21.72 -13.16 1.51
C TYR A 53 -21.43 -12.07 0.46
N SER A 54 -21.53 -12.40 -0.82
CA SER A 54 -21.34 -11.42 -1.91
C SER A 54 -22.34 -10.27 -1.84
N ALA A 55 -23.63 -10.57 -1.62
CA ALA A 55 -24.67 -9.56 -1.45
C ALA A 55 -24.36 -8.63 -0.27
N LEU A 56 -24.01 -9.20 0.90
CA LEU A 56 -23.67 -8.42 2.10
C LEU A 56 -22.50 -7.46 1.85
N ARG A 57 -21.45 -7.94 1.16
CA ARG A 57 -20.29 -7.13 0.81
C ARG A 57 -20.62 -6.00 -0.16
N ARG A 58 -21.52 -6.21 -1.12
CA ARG A 58 -21.96 -5.18 -2.07
C ARG A 58 -22.91 -4.18 -1.43
N ALA A 59 -23.73 -4.62 -0.48
CA ALA A 59 -24.56 -3.77 0.38
C ALA A 59 -23.76 -2.97 1.43
N ARG A 60 -22.45 -3.23 1.59
CA ARG A 60 -21.59 -2.66 2.65
C ARG A 60 -22.11 -2.97 4.07
N MET A 61 -22.77 -4.11 4.24
CA MET A 61 -23.23 -4.62 5.54
C MET A 61 -22.11 -5.42 6.20
N ASP A 62 -21.06 -4.74 6.64
CA ASP A 62 -19.80 -5.38 7.06
C ASP A 62 -19.95 -6.26 8.31
N ALA A 63 -20.81 -5.87 9.27
CA ALA A 63 -21.01 -6.63 10.51
C ALA A 63 -21.73 -7.97 10.22
N GLU A 64 -22.73 -7.93 9.36
CA GLU A 64 -23.46 -9.11 8.88
C GLU A 64 -22.57 -9.98 8.00
N ALA A 65 -21.70 -9.38 7.17
CA ALA A 65 -20.71 -10.11 6.38
C ALA A 65 -19.71 -10.86 7.28
N ASP A 66 -19.24 -10.26 8.38
CA ASP A 66 -18.39 -10.95 9.36
C ASP A 66 -19.10 -12.14 9.98
N GLN A 67 -20.35 -11.94 10.42
CA GLN A 67 -21.15 -12.99 11.02
C GLN A 67 -21.39 -14.13 10.03
N CYS A 68 -21.73 -13.81 8.78
CA CYS A 68 -21.86 -14.77 7.69
C CYS A 68 -20.54 -15.55 7.49
N ALA A 69 -19.39 -14.87 7.56
CA ALA A 69 -18.10 -15.53 7.43
C ALA A 69 -17.77 -16.46 8.61
N ASP A 70 -18.10 -16.04 9.82
CA ASP A 70 -17.98 -16.86 11.03
C ASP A 70 -18.91 -18.10 10.98
N ASP A 71 -20.01 -18.03 10.24
CA ASP A 71 -20.94 -19.15 10.11
C ASP A 71 -20.52 -20.12 9.00
N PHE A 72 -20.17 -19.64 7.80
CA PHE A 72 -19.73 -20.55 6.74
C PHE A 72 -18.42 -21.26 7.09
N ILE A 73 -17.54 -20.68 7.93
CA ILE A 73 -16.28 -21.34 8.29
C ILE A 73 -16.51 -22.50 9.26
N LYS A 74 -17.62 -22.48 10.01
CA LYS A 74 -18.06 -23.59 10.86
C LYS A 74 -18.70 -24.70 10.03
N LEU A 75 -19.48 -24.34 9.01
CA LEU A 75 -20.20 -25.28 8.15
C LEU A 75 -19.28 -25.94 7.12
N PHE A 76 -18.34 -25.20 6.55
CA PHE A 76 -17.44 -25.63 5.49
C PHE A 76 -15.97 -25.46 5.89
N PRO A 77 -15.49 -26.12 6.97
CA PRO A 77 -14.19 -25.84 7.58
C PRO A 77 -12.97 -26.23 6.72
N ASN A 78 -13.18 -26.86 5.56
CA ASN A 78 -12.13 -27.27 4.62
C ASN A 78 -12.24 -26.58 3.26
N ASP A 79 -13.25 -25.73 3.06
CA ASP A 79 -13.41 -24.99 1.81
C ASP A 79 -12.42 -23.82 1.79
N VAL A 80 -11.50 -23.86 0.83
CA VAL A 80 -10.43 -22.86 0.67
C VAL A 80 -11.02 -21.47 0.43
N GLY A 81 -12.08 -21.36 -0.37
CA GLY A 81 -12.71 -20.08 -0.68
C GLY A 81 -13.26 -19.41 0.57
N PHE A 82 -14.00 -20.16 1.38
CA PHE A 82 -14.51 -19.68 2.65
C PHE A 82 -13.42 -19.37 3.67
N ILE A 83 -12.42 -20.23 3.79
CA ILE A 83 -11.25 -19.97 4.65
C ILE A 83 -10.60 -18.62 4.29
N LEU A 84 -10.36 -18.37 3.01
CA LEU A 84 -9.74 -17.12 2.56
C LEU A 84 -10.64 -15.91 2.82
N GLN A 85 -11.95 -16.00 2.57
CA GLN A 85 -12.86 -14.89 2.89
C GLN A 85 -12.92 -14.62 4.38
N TRP A 86 -12.95 -15.65 5.22
CA TRP A 86 -12.94 -15.49 6.67
C TRP A 86 -11.67 -14.81 7.18
N VAL A 87 -10.51 -15.18 6.65
CA VAL A 87 -9.21 -14.55 6.98
C VAL A 87 -9.17 -13.10 6.51
N ARG A 88 -9.73 -12.78 5.34
CA ARG A 88 -9.72 -11.44 4.73
C ARG A 88 -10.81 -10.50 5.22
N CYS A 89 -11.87 -11.00 5.84
CA CYS A 89 -13.00 -10.17 6.30
C CYS A 89 -12.55 -8.96 7.14
N PRO A 90 -11.60 -9.10 8.08
CA PRO A 90 -11.06 -7.98 8.85
C PRO A 90 -10.29 -6.93 8.00
N ASP A 91 -9.78 -7.29 6.82
CA ASP A 91 -8.99 -6.39 5.96
C ASP A 91 -9.81 -5.19 5.47
N VAL A 92 -11.14 -5.34 5.35
CA VAL A 92 -12.08 -4.27 4.95
C VAL A 92 -12.03 -3.09 5.91
N ARG A 93 -11.65 -3.31 7.17
CA ARG A 93 -11.50 -2.26 8.19
C ARG A 93 -10.05 -2.08 8.62
N ALA A 94 -9.11 -2.65 7.85
CA ALA A 94 -7.70 -2.69 8.16
C ALA A 94 -7.43 -3.17 9.61
N ASP A 95 -8.17 -4.21 10.02
CA ASP A 95 -7.89 -4.94 11.27
C ASP A 95 -6.90 -6.07 10.99
N TRP A 96 -5.67 -5.65 10.70
CA TRP A 96 -4.55 -6.52 10.33
C TRP A 96 -4.19 -7.52 11.42
N ASN A 97 -4.33 -7.14 12.70
CA ASN A 97 -4.07 -8.05 13.82
C ASN A 97 -5.02 -9.25 13.80
N GLU A 98 -6.31 -9.02 13.60
CA GLU A 98 -7.28 -10.10 13.51
C GLU A 98 -7.07 -10.93 12.24
N SER A 99 -6.83 -10.30 11.09
CA SER A 99 -6.47 -10.99 9.83
C SER A 99 -5.27 -11.95 10.02
N LEU A 100 -4.20 -11.48 10.66
CA LEU A 100 -3.02 -12.30 10.97
C LEU A 100 -3.33 -13.44 11.95
N ARG A 101 -4.10 -13.18 13.01
CA ARG A 101 -4.52 -14.22 13.96
C ARG A 101 -5.31 -15.33 13.27
N ARG A 102 -6.27 -14.96 12.41
CA ARG A 102 -7.10 -15.90 11.62
C ARG A 102 -6.24 -16.72 10.67
N ARG A 103 -5.32 -16.08 9.97
CA ARG A 103 -4.37 -16.74 9.07
C ARG A 103 -3.49 -17.76 9.80
N GLU A 104 -2.89 -17.38 10.92
CA GLU A 104 -2.08 -18.30 11.71
C GLU A 104 -2.88 -19.52 12.18
N LEU A 105 -4.13 -19.31 12.58
CA LEU A 105 -5.03 -20.41 12.95
C LEU A 105 -5.24 -21.37 11.77
N MET A 106 -5.46 -20.85 10.56
CA MET A 106 -5.68 -21.67 9.37
C MET A 106 -4.41 -22.39 8.91
N LEU A 107 -3.24 -21.75 9.00
CA LEU A 107 -1.95 -22.40 8.67
C LEU A 107 -1.56 -23.52 9.64
N ARG A 108 -2.12 -23.55 10.86
CA ARG A 108 -1.97 -24.70 11.77
C ARG A 108 -2.83 -25.89 11.37
N LYS A 109 -3.93 -25.66 10.65
CA LYS A 109 -4.88 -26.69 10.22
C LYS A 109 -4.61 -27.18 8.80
N HIS A 110 -4.15 -26.27 7.94
CA HIS A 110 -3.96 -26.50 6.52
C HIS A 110 -2.53 -26.16 6.14
N ASN A 111 -1.87 -27.12 5.49
CA ASN A 111 -0.47 -26.99 5.11
C ASN A 111 -0.36 -26.76 3.58
N PRO A 112 0.13 -25.58 3.12
CA PRO A 112 0.34 -25.33 1.69
C PRO A 112 1.27 -26.32 1.00
N PHE A 113 2.20 -26.95 1.74
CA PHE A 113 3.08 -28.00 1.20
C PHE A 113 2.31 -29.27 0.80
N SER A 114 1.22 -29.60 1.50
CA SER A 114 0.40 -30.77 1.18
C SER A 114 -0.77 -30.46 0.26
N ASN A 115 -1.22 -29.20 0.22
CA ASN A 115 -2.29 -28.76 -0.66
C ASN A 115 -2.04 -27.30 -1.08
N ILE A 116 -1.63 -27.13 -2.33
CA ILE A 116 -1.25 -25.84 -2.92
C ILE A 116 -2.39 -24.83 -2.97
N HIS A 117 -3.65 -25.26 -2.90
CA HIS A 117 -4.79 -24.34 -2.85
C HIS A 117 -4.78 -23.45 -1.61
N PHE A 118 -4.03 -23.81 -0.56
CA PHE A 118 -3.81 -22.97 0.62
C PHE A 118 -2.64 -22.00 0.50
N LEU A 119 -1.92 -21.96 -0.63
CA LEU A 119 -0.84 -20.99 -0.88
C LEU A 119 -1.26 -19.53 -0.67
N PRO A 120 -2.49 -19.09 -1.02
CA PRO A 120 -2.93 -17.71 -0.76
C PRO A 120 -2.85 -17.28 0.71
N LEU A 121 -2.95 -18.22 1.67
CA LEU A 121 -2.77 -17.92 3.09
C LEU A 121 -1.36 -17.38 3.43
N VAL A 122 -0.36 -17.63 2.58
CA VAL A 122 1.01 -17.16 2.79
C VAL A 122 1.49 -16.13 1.77
N THR A 123 0.73 -15.85 0.70
CA THR A 123 1.10 -14.85 -0.33
C THR A 123 0.38 -13.50 -0.16
N GLU A 124 -0.59 -13.40 0.75
CA GLU A 124 -1.27 -12.15 1.07
C GLU A 124 -0.48 -11.29 2.07
N PHE A 125 0.60 -10.68 1.62
CA PHE A 125 1.57 -10.04 2.52
C PHE A 125 1.13 -8.71 3.13
N LEU A 126 0.03 -8.10 2.67
CA LEU A 126 -0.38 -6.74 3.04
C LEU A 126 -0.43 -6.53 4.56
N SER A 127 -1.09 -7.42 5.30
CA SER A 127 -1.21 -7.30 6.76
C SER A 127 0.14 -7.32 7.48
N LEU A 128 1.13 -8.07 6.97
CA LEU A 128 2.50 -8.09 7.51
C LEU A 128 3.28 -6.81 7.19
N VAL A 129 3.08 -6.27 5.99
CA VAL A 129 3.72 -5.01 5.55
C VAL A 129 3.14 -3.80 6.30
N GLU A 130 1.83 -3.77 6.52
CA GLU A 130 1.15 -2.69 7.24
C GLU A 130 1.48 -2.73 8.74
N THR A 131 1.54 -3.91 9.36
CA THR A 131 1.94 -4.08 10.77
C THR A 131 3.46 -4.03 11.00
N LYS A 132 4.26 -3.88 9.93
CA LYS A 132 5.73 -3.88 9.98
C LYS A 132 6.32 -5.15 10.62
N ASN A 133 5.64 -6.29 10.48
CA ASN A 133 6.12 -7.58 10.97
C ASN A 133 7.08 -8.24 9.98
N PHE A 134 8.20 -7.55 9.69
CA PHE A 134 9.17 -7.95 8.68
C PHE A 134 9.94 -9.22 9.02
N SER A 135 10.16 -9.47 10.32
CA SER A 135 10.77 -10.72 10.78
C SER A 135 9.92 -11.93 10.40
N TYR A 136 8.61 -11.87 10.65
CA TYR A 136 7.71 -12.95 10.26
C TYR A 136 7.49 -13.00 8.74
N LEU A 137 7.42 -11.86 8.06
CA LEU A 137 7.39 -11.80 6.59
C LEU A 137 8.57 -12.54 5.97
N ASN A 138 9.79 -12.24 6.42
CA ASN A 138 11.00 -12.91 5.95
C ASN A 138 10.97 -14.42 6.24
N LYS A 139 10.46 -14.82 7.41
CA LYS A 139 10.28 -16.23 7.76
C LYS A 139 9.33 -16.93 6.79
N ILE A 140 8.18 -16.33 6.47
CA ILE A 140 7.22 -16.88 5.51
C ILE A 140 7.86 -17.01 4.13
N ILE A 141 8.50 -15.96 3.61
CA ILE A 141 9.13 -16.02 2.29
C ILE A 141 10.19 -17.13 2.23
N THR A 142 11.02 -17.22 3.26
CA THR A 142 12.09 -18.24 3.33
C THR A 142 11.51 -19.65 3.40
N GLN A 143 10.46 -19.85 4.22
CA GLN A 143 9.84 -21.16 4.38
C GLN A 143 9.18 -21.64 3.09
N TYR A 144 8.43 -20.77 2.40
CA TYR A 144 7.61 -21.15 1.25
C TYR A 144 8.25 -20.84 -0.11
N TRP A 145 9.54 -20.48 -0.13
CA TRP A 145 10.24 -20.02 -1.34
C TRP A 145 9.98 -20.89 -2.56
N GLU A 146 10.19 -22.20 -2.43
CA GLU A 146 10.03 -23.14 -3.54
C GLU A 146 8.56 -23.29 -4.01
N LEU A 147 7.59 -23.07 -3.12
CA LEU A 147 6.17 -23.19 -3.50
C LEU A 147 5.70 -22.05 -4.38
N PHE A 148 6.31 -20.86 -4.28
CA PHE A 148 5.90 -19.70 -5.08
C PHE A 148 6.10 -19.90 -6.58
N PHE A 149 6.92 -20.88 -6.97
CA PHE A 149 7.20 -21.18 -8.38
C PHE A 149 6.34 -22.31 -8.94
N VAL A 150 5.46 -22.92 -8.12
CA VAL A 150 4.58 -24.01 -8.56
C VAL A 150 3.37 -23.48 -9.34
N ASP A 151 2.80 -22.35 -8.91
CA ASP A 151 1.58 -21.77 -9.51
C ASP A 151 1.87 -20.52 -10.36
N GLY A 152 3.07 -19.93 -10.31
CA GLY A 152 3.50 -18.79 -11.14
C GLY A 152 2.74 -17.46 -10.91
N LYS A 153 1.56 -17.50 -10.29
CA LYS A 153 0.62 -16.38 -10.10
C LYS A 153 0.89 -15.51 -8.87
N CYS A 154 1.81 -15.91 -8.00
CA CYS A 154 2.14 -15.12 -6.82
C CYS A 154 3.39 -14.23 -7.00
N GLY A 155 3.99 -14.20 -8.20
CA GLY A 155 5.23 -13.49 -8.45
C GLY A 155 5.17 -12.01 -8.06
N ALA A 156 4.11 -11.29 -8.44
CA ALA A 156 3.92 -9.89 -8.07
C ALA A 156 3.85 -9.69 -6.55
N ALA A 157 3.05 -10.50 -5.86
CA ALA A 157 2.90 -10.43 -4.40
C ALA A 157 4.23 -10.69 -3.68
N VAL A 158 4.97 -11.72 -4.11
CA VAL A 158 6.30 -12.05 -3.55
C VAL A 158 7.31 -10.96 -3.87
N TYR A 159 7.28 -10.37 -5.07
CA TYR A 159 8.14 -9.25 -5.44
C TYR A 159 7.95 -8.05 -4.51
N TYR A 160 6.70 -7.67 -4.24
CA TYR A 160 6.37 -6.59 -3.31
C TYR A 160 6.79 -6.90 -1.87
N ALA A 161 6.64 -8.15 -1.43
CA ALA A 161 7.07 -8.57 -0.11
C ALA A 161 8.60 -8.48 0.05
N LEU A 162 9.34 -8.86 -0.98
CA LEU A 162 10.79 -8.71 -1.01
C LEU A 162 11.23 -7.25 -1.11
N GLU A 163 10.48 -6.41 -1.84
CA GLU A 163 10.68 -4.95 -1.85
C GLU A 163 10.51 -4.38 -0.43
N ALA A 164 9.49 -4.84 0.29
CA ALA A 164 9.25 -4.43 1.67
C ALA A 164 10.36 -4.87 2.65
N LEU A 165 11.07 -5.94 2.34
CA LEU A 165 12.24 -6.40 3.09
C LEU A 165 13.55 -5.75 2.64
N GLY A 166 13.56 -5.00 1.53
CA GLY A 166 14.79 -4.52 0.88
C GLY A 166 15.67 -5.66 0.35
N ASP A 167 15.09 -6.83 0.02
CA ASP A 167 15.83 -8.00 -0.46
C ASP A 167 15.89 -8.05 -1.98
N TYR A 168 16.70 -7.13 -2.53
CA TYR A 168 16.90 -7.02 -3.98
C TYR A 168 17.50 -8.29 -4.60
N LYS A 169 18.28 -9.07 -3.83
CA LYS A 169 18.90 -10.31 -4.34
C LYS A 169 17.84 -11.36 -4.63
N ARG A 170 16.92 -11.59 -3.69
CA ARG A 170 15.79 -12.50 -3.92
C ARG A 170 14.80 -11.94 -4.93
N GLN A 171 14.66 -10.63 -5.09
CA GLN A 171 13.85 -10.07 -6.19
C GLN A 171 14.43 -10.43 -7.56
N ILE A 172 15.76 -10.33 -7.72
CA ILE A 172 16.45 -10.73 -8.95
C ILE A 172 16.28 -12.24 -9.18
N GLU A 173 16.49 -13.06 -8.16
CA GLU A 173 16.32 -14.52 -8.25
C GLU A 173 14.89 -14.91 -8.62
N LEU A 174 13.88 -14.28 -8.00
CA LEU A 174 12.46 -14.46 -8.34
C LEU A 174 12.21 -14.20 -9.83
N CYS A 175 12.71 -13.07 -10.34
CA CYS A 175 12.54 -12.71 -11.74
C CYS A 175 13.27 -13.69 -12.66
N ASP A 176 14.50 -14.08 -12.34
CA ASP A 176 15.28 -15.05 -13.12
C ASP A 176 14.56 -16.39 -13.23
N ARG A 177 14.03 -16.90 -12.10
CA ARG A 177 13.28 -18.15 -12.06
C ARG A 177 11.98 -18.06 -12.87
N LEU A 178 11.19 -17.00 -12.69
CA LEU A 178 9.94 -16.81 -13.45
C LEU A 178 10.20 -16.64 -14.96
N LEU A 179 11.22 -15.89 -15.35
CA LEU A 179 11.57 -15.75 -16.77
C LEU A 179 12.02 -17.07 -17.38
N SER A 180 12.68 -17.95 -16.62
CA SER A 180 13.10 -19.27 -17.10
C SER A 180 11.96 -20.26 -17.32
N THR A 181 10.76 -20.00 -16.81
CA THR A 181 9.58 -20.87 -17.03
C THR A 181 8.74 -20.44 -18.23
N ILE A 182 9.05 -19.29 -18.85
CA ILE A 182 8.29 -18.76 -19.99
C ILE A 182 8.91 -19.25 -21.30
N GLU A 183 8.21 -20.14 -22.02
CA GLU A 183 8.71 -20.77 -23.24
C GLU A 183 8.56 -19.91 -24.51
N ASP A 184 7.58 -18.99 -24.54
CA ASP A 184 7.26 -18.18 -25.72
C ASP A 184 8.13 -16.92 -25.88
N GLY A 185 9.08 -16.72 -24.96
CA GLY A 185 9.93 -15.53 -24.91
C GLY A 185 9.21 -14.26 -24.43
N SER A 186 7.95 -14.36 -23.99
CA SER A 186 7.27 -13.29 -23.28
C SER A 186 8.02 -13.00 -21.98
N SER A 187 8.17 -11.73 -21.62
CA SER A 187 8.60 -11.34 -20.27
C SER A 187 7.42 -11.00 -19.36
N VAL A 188 6.19 -11.14 -19.86
CA VAL A 188 4.97 -10.66 -19.22
C VAL A 188 4.13 -11.83 -18.71
N ILE A 189 3.88 -11.86 -17.40
CA ILE A 189 2.96 -12.80 -16.75
C ILE A 189 1.90 -11.95 -16.00
N GLU A 190 0.62 -12.20 -16.28
CA GLU A 190 -0.51 -11.46 -15.66
C GLU A 190 -0.39 -9.92 -15.77
N GLY A 191 0.15 -9.44 -16.90
CA GLY A 191 0.34 -8.01 -17.17
C GLY A 191 1.59 -7.40 -16.52
N VAL A 192 2.41 -8.20 -15.83
CA VAL A 192 3.65 -7.75 -15.17
C VAL A 192 4.86 -8.14 -16.00
N ASP A 193 5.69 -7.17 -16.39
CA ASP A 193 6.95 -7.43 -17.11
C ASP A 193 8.09 -7.75 -16.13
N TYR A 194 8.42 -9.04 -16.00
CA TYR A 194 9.45 -9.55 -15.10
C TYR A 194 10.88 -9.25 -15.56
N ARG A 195 11.10 -8.98 -16.85
CA ARG A 195 12.40 -8.50 -17.35
C ARG A 195 12.64 -7.07 -16.84
N ASN A 196 11.61 -6.23 -16.87
CA ASN A 196 11.71 -4.86 -16.37
C ASN A 196 11.79 -4.83 -14.83
N LEU A 197 11.06 -5.69 -14.11
CA LEU A 197 11.24 -5.86 -12.66
C LEU A 197 12.66 -6.30 -12.29
N ARG A 198 13.24 -7.23 -13.06
CA ARG A 198 14.62 -7.65 -12.85
C ARG A 198 15.59 -6.48 -13.01
N ALA A 199 15.43 -5.68 -14.06
CA ALA A 199 16.27 -4.50 -14.30
C ALA A 199 16.12 -3.45 -13.18
N LEU A 200 14.91 -3.26 -12.68
CA LEU A 200 14.62 -2.41 -11.51
C LEU A 200 15.35 -2.91 -10.26
N ALA A 201 15.18 -4.19 -9.89
CA ALA A 201 15.82 -4.78 -8.72
C ALA A 201 17.36 -4.74 -8.78
N MET A 202 17.94 -4.97 -9.97
CA MET A 202 19.38 -4.80 -10.19
C MET A 202 19.84 -3.37 -9.98
N SER A 203 19.09 -2.41 -10.53
CA SER A 203 19.39 -0.97 -10.38
C SER A 203 19.31 -0.55 -8.91
N ALA A 204 18.26 -1.00 -8.23
CA ALA A 204 18.06 -0.74 -6.81
C ALA A 204 19.20 -1.31 -5.95
N LEU A 205 19.63 -2.56 -6.19
CA LEU A 205 20.77 -3.15 -5.52
C LEU A 205 22.06 -2.34 -5.75
N ASN A 206 22.31 -1.90 -6.98
CA ASN A 206 23.49 -1.12 -7.33
C ASN A 206 23.49 0.24 -6.64
N TYR A 207 22.37 0.97 -6.69
CA TYR A 207 22.25 2.28 -6.05
C TYR A 207 22.33 2.17 -4.53
N HIS A 208 21.63 1.19 -3.93
CA HIS A 208 21.71 0.93 -2.50
C HIS A 208 23.16 0.63 -2.06
N THR A 209 23.88 -0.20 -2.82
CA THR A 209 25.29 -0.52 -2.54
C THR A 209 26.18 0.71 -2.66
N LEU A 210 26.01 1.50 -3.72
CA LEU A 210 26.80 2.70 -3.99
C LEU A 210 26.59 3.75 -2.88
N LEU A 211 25.33 4.04 -2.53
CA LEU A 211 24.98 5.03 -1.52
C LEU A 211 25.42 4.60 -0.12
N ASN A 212 25.37 3.30 0.19
CA ASN A 212 25.88 2.78 1.46
C ASN A 212 27.40 2.76 1.56
N ALA A 213 28.12 2.75 0.43
CA ALA A 213 29.57 2.87 0.41
C ALA A 213 30.05 4.32 0.59
N GLN A 214 29.17 5.32 0.47
CA GLN A 214 29.53 6.71 0.68
C GLN A 214 29.82 6.98 2.16
N LYS A 215 30.99 7.58 2.44
CA LYS A 215 31.40 7.94 3.81
C LYS A 215 30.41 8.90 4.49
N GLU A 216 29.80 9.77 3.71
CA GLU A 216 28.84 10.75 4.19
C GLU A 216 27.50 10.57 3.49
N LYS A 217 26.54 9.99 4.22
CA LYS A 217 25.25 9.62 3.67
C LYS A 217 24.34 10.84 3.50
N VAL A 218 24.01 11.18 2.25
CA VAL A 218 22.93 12.13 1.93
C VAL A 218 21.61 11.50 2.34
N SER A 219 20.80 12.21 3.14
CA SER A 219 19.47 11.74 3.52
C SER A 219 18.45 12.15 2.47
N VAL A 220 17.95 11.19 1.70
CA VAL A 220 16.80 11.41 0.81
C VAL A 220 15.52 11.33 1.65
N LEU A 221 14.73 12.39 1.64
CA LEU A 221 13.48 12.53 2.38
C LEU A 221 12.36 12.83 1.39
N SER A 222 11.28 12.06 1.47
CA SER A 222 10.10 12.36 0.66
C SER A 222 9.39 13.60 1.20
N LEU A 223 8.78 14.33 0.28
CA LEU A 223 7.89 15.45 0.53
C LEU A 223 6.86 15.41 -0.60
N GLY A 224 5.59 15.73 -0.36
CA GLY A 224 4.70 15.75 -1.51
C GLY A 224 3.23 15.67 -1.22
N GLN A 225 2.50 15.87 -2.30
CA GLN A 225 1.05 15.79 -2.34
C GLN A 225 0.55 14.34 -2.50
N ASN A 226 1.46 13.40 -2.75
CA ASN A 226 1.21 11.97 -2.79
C ASN A 226 2.47 11.18 -2.35
N CYS A 227 2.35 9.85 -2.35
CA CYS A 227 3.41 8.96 -1.89
C CYS A 227 4.50 8.68 -2.94
N LEU A 228 4.39 9.22 -4.16
CA LEU A 228 5.29 8.89 -5.27
C LEU A 228 6.77 9.12 -4.93
N PRO A 229 7.18 10.25 -4.32
CA PRO A 229 8.59 10.48 -4.04
C PRO A 229 9.19 9.43 -3.11
N TYR A 230 8.41 8.96 -2.13
CA TYR A 230 8.79 7.84 -1.28
C TYR A 230 8.86 6.53 -2.08
N THR A 231 7.81 6.21 -2.85
CA THR A 231 7.72 4.95 -3.59
C THR A 231 8.84 4.79 -4.62
N ILE A 232 9.15 5.83 -5.40
CA ILE A 232 10.24 5.77 -6.39
C ILE A 232 11.59 5.64 -5.67
N ALA A 233 11.85 6.44 -4.64
CA ALA A 233 13.10 6.35 -3.90
C ALA A 233 13.28 4.96 -3.28
N ASN A 234 12.20 4.35 -2.79
CA ASN A 234 12.21 2.98 -2.27
C ASN A 234 12.50 1.94 -3.36
N ARG A 235 11.67 1.92 -4.41
CA ARG A 235 11.73 0.95 -5.52
C ARG A 235 13.10 0.94 -6.20
N TRP A 236 13.78 2.08 -6.23
CA TRP A 236 15.10 2.25 -6.83
C TRP A 236 16.26 2.22 -5.82
N GLY A 237 16.03 1.80 -4.58
CA GLY A 237 17.08 1.60 -3.59
C GLY A 237 17.82 2.87 -3.16
N LEU A 238 17.20 4.05 -3.30
CA LEU A 238 17.76 5.36 -2.95
C LEU A 238 17.62 5.68 -1.45
N ILE A 239 16.77 4.94 -0.74
CA ILE A 239 16.58 5.03 0.70
C ILE A 239 16.84 3.66 1.35
N ASP A 240 17.29 3.67 2.60
CA ASP A 240 17.36 2.44 3.40
C ASP A 240 15.95 2.07 3.83
N TYR A 241 15.27 1.28 3.00
CA TYR A 241 14.06 0.60 3.39
C TYR A 241 14.30 -0.90 3.39
N ALA A 242 14.71 -1.39 4.56
CA ALA A 242 14.82 -2.79 4.87
C ALA A 242 14.47 -2.97 6.35
N GLY A 243 13.17 -2.91 6.66
CA GLY A 243 12.67 -3.32 7.97
C GLY A 243 12.91 -2.38 9.15
N ASP A 244 13.21 -1.10 8.95
CA ASP A 244 13.36 -0.13 10.05
C ASP A 244 12.18 0.84 10.17
N ALA A 245 11.89 1.21 11.42
CA ALA A 245 10.78 2.04 11.88
C ALA A 245 10.95 3.55 11.57
N ASP A 246 11.82 3.89 10.61
CA ASP A 246 12.32 5.24 10.39
C ASP A 246 11.68 5.97 9.19
N ILE A 247 10.43 5.60 8.90
CA ILE A 247 9.55 6.36 8.03
C ILE A 247 9.19 7.70 8.70
N THR A 248 9.14 8.74 7.87
CA THR A 248 8.83 10.11 8.27
C THR A 248 7.33 10.38 8.19
N ILE A 249 6.89 11.55 8.65
CA ILE A 249 5.48 11.95 8.54
C ILE A 249 5.06 12.22 7.10
N PHE A 250 6.00 12.61 6.24
CA PHE A 250 5.75 12.83 4.82
C PHE A 250 5.75 11.53 4.02
N ASP A 251 6.50 10.52 4.48
CA ASP A 251 6.43 9.19 3.89
C ASP A 251 5.01 8.67 4.08
N LEU A 252 4.35 8.41 2.96
CA LEU A 252 3.00 7.87 2.89
C LEU A 252 1.87 8.85 3.33
N GLY A 253 2.19 10.13 3.48
CA GLY A 253 1.24 11.20 3.76
C GLY A 253 0.91 12.04 2.52
N ALA A 254 -0.34 12.50 2.39
CA ALA A 254 -0.78 13.37 1.29
C ALA A 254 -0.84 14.84 1.76
N PHE A 255 0.27 15.58 1.60
CA PHE A 255 0.36 16.98 2.00
C PHE A 255 -0.07 17.91 0.87
N SER A 256 -1.37 18.21 0.82
CA SER A 256 -1.95 19.08 -0.20
C SER A 256 -1.40 20.51 -0.15
N ARG A 257 -1.46 21.22 -1.29
CA ARG A 257 -1.05 22.63 -1.41
C ARG A 257 0.36 22.85 -0.85
N ASN A 258 0.52 23.87 0.00
CA ASN A 258 1.79 24.25 0.60
C ASN A 258 1.96 23.67 2.04
N SER A 259 1.05 22.79 2.47
CA SER A 259 0.97 22.33 3.87
C SER A 259 2.24 21.64 4.38
N ALA A 260 3.04 21.05 3.48
CA ALA A 260 4.33 20.49 3.82
C ALA A 260 5.33 21.57 4.28
N ALA A 261 5.38 22.72 3.60
CA ALA A 261 6.23 23.84 4.01
C ALA A 261 5.74 24.45 5.33
N ASP A 262 4.42 24.58 5.50
CA ASP A 262 3.82 25.08 6.75
C ASP A 262 4.16 24.17 7.94
N ALA A 263 4.12 22.85 7.73
CA ALA A 263 4.47 21.86 8.74
C ALA A 263 5.94 21.99 9.16
N ILE A 264 6.87 22.12 8.20
CA ILE A 264 8.30 22.29 8.48
C ILE A 264 8.56 23.62 9.21
N LYS A 265 8.00 24.73 8.70
CA LYS A 265 8.19 26.08 9.25
C LYS A 265 7.66 26.21 10.68
N SER A 266 6.57 25.53 10.99
CA SER A 266 5.97 25.50 12.34
C SER A 266 6.54 24.40 13.24
N ASN A 267 7.57 23.67 12.78
CA ASN A 267 8.14 22.49 13.43
C ASN A 267 7.05 21.51 13.91
N PHE A 268 6.08 21.25 13.03
CA PHE A 268 4.96 20.31 13.24
C PHE A 268 4.11 20.59 14.48
N SER A 269 4.15 21.80 15.04
CA SER A 269 3.46 22.12 16.30
C SER A 269 1.96 21.77 16.29
N SER A 270 1.25 21.99 15.18
CA SER A 270 -0.16 21.61 15.06
C SER A 270 -0.37 20.09 15.00
N TYR A 271 0.57 19.35 14.42
CA TYR A 271 0.46 17.89 14.25
C TYR A 271 0.69 17.13 15.57
N LEU A 272 1.27 17.78 16.57
CA LEU A 272 1.48 17.22 17.91
C LEU A 272 0.27 17.41 18.83
N GLN A 273 -0.77 18.11 18.38
CA GLN A 273 -1.99 18.43 19.14
C GLN A 273 -3.11 17.45 18.76
N PRO A 274 -3.52 16.52 19.63
CA PRO A 274 -4.59 15.57 19.34
C PRO A 274 -5.91 16.21 18.89
N GLU A 275 -6.26 17.37 19.45
CA GLU A 275 -7.47 18.13 19.13
C GLU A 275 -7.52 18.63 17.67
N ASN A 276 -6.37 18.71 16.98
CA ASN A 276 -6.29 19.06 15.58
C ASN A 276 -6.62 17.90 14.65
N TYR A 277 -6.96 16.73 15.18
CA TYR A 277 -7.37 15.58 14.39
C TYR A 277 -8.87 15.31 14.51
N TYR A 278 -9.40 14.65 13.49
CA TYR A 278 -10.69 13.97 13.56
C TYR A 278 -10.61 12.66 12.77
N GLN A 279 -11.44 11.71 13.17
CA GLN A 279 -11.59 10.45 12.48
C GLN A 279 -12.72 10.57 11.46
N GLY A 280 -12.43 10.20 10.22
CA GLY A 280 -13.41 9.99 9.17
C GLY A 280 -13.34 8.55 8.66
N ILE A 281 -13.88 8.34 7.46
CA ILE A 281 -13.80 7.08 6.72
C ILE A 281 -13.27 7.36 5.31
N ASP A 282 -12.49 6.43 4.78
CA ASP A 282 -12.08 6.48 3.37
C ASP A 282 -13.22 6.01 2.43
N PRO A 283 -13.08 6.11 1.09
CA PRO A 283 -14.12 5.65 0.15
C PRO A 283 -14.51 4.18 0.27
N SER A 284 -13.64 3.36 0.88
CA SER A 284 -13.85 1.94 1.15
C SER A 284 -14.50 1.68 2.52
N GLY A 285 -14.76 2.72 3.32
CA GLY A 285 -15.36 2.62 4.65
C GLY A 285 -14.36 2.37 5.79
N VAL A 286 -13.05 2.39 5.51
CA VAL A 286 -12.02 2.15 6.54
C VAL A 286 -11.85 3.40 7.40
N PRO A 287 -11.77 3.29 8.74
CA PRO A 287 -11.43 4.42 9.60
C PRO A 287 -10.13 5.10 9.18
N GLN A 288 -10.13 6.43 9.07
CA GLN A 288 -8.97 7.21 8.65
C GLN A 288 -8.85 8.50 9.47
N MET A 289 -7.62 8.92 9.78
CA MET A 289 -7.35 10.16 10.50
C MET A 289 -7.06 11.32 9.55
N PHE A 290 -7.59 12.49 9.91
CA PHE A 290 -7.45 13.74 9.17
C PHE A 290 -6.93 14.83 10.10
N HIS A 291 -5.96 15.62 9.65
CA HIS A 291 -5.45 16.79 10.37
C HIS A 291 -6.22 18.04 9.90
N LYS A 292 -7.06 18.62 10.78
CA LYS A 292 -7.99 19.72 10.49
C LYS A 292 -7.31 20.93 9.85
N PRO A 293 -6.16 21.44 10.38
CA PRO A 293 -5.57 22.67 9.84
C PRO A 293 -5.04 22.55 8.42
N SER A 294 -4.46 21.39 8.06
CA SER A 294 -3.82 21.22 6.74
C SER A 294 -4.67 20.43 5.74
N GLY A 295 -5.71 19.75 6.20
CA GLY A 295 -6.47 18.80 5.37
C GLY A 295 -5.71 17.53 5.02
N VAL A 296 -4.51 17.31 5.60
CA VAL A 296 -3.74 16.06 5.40
C VAL A 296 -4.55 14.88 5.92
N TYR A 297 -4.57 13.81 5.14
CA TYR A 297 -5.06 12.50 5.56
C TYR A 297 -3.94 11.47 5.46
N PHE A 298 -3.98 10.49 6.36
CA PHE A 298 -2.95 9.46 6.46
C PHE A 298 -3.48 8.17 5.82
N ALA A 299 -3.10 7.93 4.57
CA ALA A 299 -3.60 6.81 3.76
C ALA A 299 -3.15 5.44 4.28
N HIS A 300 -1.97 5.38 4.90
CA HIS A 300 -1.38 4.14 5.38
C HIS A 300 -1.55 3.94 6.89
N GLU A 301 -1.77 5.02 7.66
CA GLU A 301 -2.10 4.95 9.09
C GLU A 301 -3.60 4.90 9.33
N ARG A 302 -4.25 3.91 8.72
CA ARG A 302 -5.71 3.72 8.75
C ARG A 302 -6.11 2.44 9.46
N GLY A 303 -7.40 2.34 9.76
CA GLY A 303 -8.02 1.14 10.31
C GLY A 303 -7.84 0.95 11.80
N ARG A 304 -8.54 -0.06 12.31
CA ARG A 304 -8.60 -0.34 13.76
C ARG A 304 -7.26 -0.72 14.35
N THR A 305 -6.40 -1.40 13.58
CA THR A 305 -5.08 -1.82 14.07
C THR A 305 -4.18 -0.63 14.43
N ILE A 306 -4.22 0.47 13.67
CA ILE A 306 -3.33 1.62 13.87
C ILE A 306 -4.01 2.73 14.67
N ILE A 307 -5.27 3.03 14.33
CA ILE A 307 -6.03 4.11 14.98
C ILE A 307 -6.45 3.65 16.39
N GLY A 308 -6.92 2.41 16.55
CA GLY A 308 -7.44 1.93 17.81
C GLY A 308 -8.69 2.70 18.28
N ASP A 309 -9.20 2.33 19.46
CA ASP A 309 -10.43 2.93 20.00
C ASP A 309 -10.17 4.29 20.66
N ASP A 310 -8.95 4.53 21.16
CA ASP A 310 -8.54 5.75 21.90
C ASP A 310 -7.56 6.66 21.14
N GLN A 311 -7.17 6.28 19.91
CA GLN A 311 -6.26 7.05 19.04
C GLN A 311 -4.84 7.23 19.60
N ALA A 312 -4.50 6.62 20.75
CA ALA A 312 -3.21 6.81 21.41
C ALA A 312 -2.05 6.22 20.59
N ALA A 313 -2.28 5.04 19.99
CA ALA A 313 -1.32 4.39 19.11
C ALA A 313 -1.01 5.24 17.86
N PHE A 314 -2.04 5.84 17.27
CA PHE A 314 -1.92 6.76 16.13
C PHE A 314 -1.10 8.00 16.49
N HIS A 315 -1.44 8.72 17.56
CA HIS A 315 -0.70 9.93 17.94
C HIS A 315 0.76 9.63 18.31
N SER A 316 1.00 8.49 18.97
CA SER A 316 2.36 8.00 19.25
C SER A 316 3.14 7.72 17.96
N LEU A 317 2.49 7.12 16.95
CA LEU A 317 3.10 6.87 15.64
C LEU A 317 3.42 8.17 14.90
N ILE A 318 2.48 9.12 14.85
CA ILE A 318 2.70 10.43 14.22
C ILE A 318 3.87 11.17 14.86
N LYS A 319 3.96 11.17 16.20
CA LYS A 319 5.10 11.76 16.91
C LYS A 319 6.42 11.09 16.51
N ARG A 320 6.49 9.75 16.50
CA ARG A 320 7.71 9.03 16.07
C ARG A 320 8.11 9.38 14.63
N LYS A 321 7.14 9.49 13.73
CA LYS A 321 7.34 9.90 12.33
C LYS A 321 7.88 11.34 12.20
N ILE A 322 7.40 12.27 13.03
CA ILE A 322 7.93 13.64 13.13
C ILE A 322 9.36 13.63 13.67
N ASP A 323 9.60 12.88 14.76
CA ASP A 323 10.92 12.75 15.37
C ASP A 323 11.95 12.14 14.40
N SER A 324 11.51 11.18 13.57
CA SER A 324 12.28 10.64 12.45
C SER A 324 12.68 11.71 11.43
N PHE A 325 11.69 12.46 10.92
CA PHE A 325 11.94 13.55 9.97
C PHE A 325 12.91 14.57 10.55
N ASN A 326 12.62 15.09 11.74
CA ASN A 326 13.43 16.11 12.38
C ASN A 326 14.87 15.63 12.63
N ARG A 327 15.05 14.38 13.08
CA ARG A 327 16.39 13.82 13.27
C ARG A 327 17.19 13.73 11.97
N ARG A 328 16.55 13.35 10.86
CA ARG A 328 17.21 13.20 9.57
C ARG A 328 17.50 14.55 8.91
N PHE A 329 16.52 15.46 8.93
CA PHE A 329 16.65 16.78 8.35
C PHE A 329 17.61 17.68 9.12
N ASN A 330 17.62 17.62 10.46
CA ASN A 330 18.52 18.44 11.28
C ASN A 330 19.99 18.00 11.25
N LYS A 331 20.31 16.81 10.73
CA LYS A 331 21.71 16.44 10.42
C LYS A 331 22.30 17.30 9.30
N GLY A 332 21.44 17.99 8.55
CA GLY A 332 21.80 18.75 7.37
C GLY A 332 22.14 17.86 6.18
N HIS A 333 22.41 18.50 5.03
CA HIS A 333 22.74 17.81 3.78
C HIS A 333 21.70 16.75 3.37
N ALA A 334 20.43 17.08 3.60
CA ALA A 334 19.31 16.28 3.16
C ALA A 334 18.86 16.73 1.76
N LEU A 335 18.35 15.78 0.98
CA LEU A 335 17.60 16.03 -0.23
C LEU A 335 16.11 15.84 0.08
N LEU A 336 15.35 16.94 0.09
CA LEU A 336 13.89 16.86 0.11
C LEU A 336 13.40 16.68 -1.33
N VAL A 337 12.64 15.63 -1.60
CA VAL A 337 12.06 15.36 -2.94
C VAL A 337 10.57 15.67 -2.89
N PHE A 338 10.14 16.79 -3.48
CA PHE A 338 8.75 17.25 -3.49
C PHE A 338 8.01 16.84 -4.77
N GLY A 339 7.04 15.93 -4.65
CA GLY A 339 6.13 15.56 -5.73
C GLY A 339 4.89 16.46 -5.78
N MET A 340 4.80 17.33 -6.77
CA MET A 340 3.65 18.21 -7.01
C MET A 340 2.70 17.57 -8.03
N VAL A 341 1.49 17.19 -7.59
CA VAL A 341 0.48 16.53 -8.44
C VAL A 341 -0.83 17.30 -8.59
N GLY A 342 -1.00 18.41 -7.86
CA GLY A 342 -2.19 19.25 -7.87
C GLY A 342 -1.88 20.71 -7.52
N GLU A 343 -2.86 21.41 -6.93
CA GLU A 343 -2.71 22.82 -6.54
C GLU A 343 -1.50 23.03 -5.65
N CYS A 344 -0.65 24.00 -5.99
CA CYS A 344 0.47 24.47 -5.18
C CYS A 344 0.77 25.93 -5.56
N ASP A 345 0.86 26.83 -4.59
CA ASP A 345 1.44 28.16 -4.83
C ASP A 345 2.96 27.97 -4.81
N LEU A 346 3.51 27.61 -5.97
CA LEU A 346 4.91 27.22 -6.10
C LEU A 346 5.89 28.35 -5.75
N PRO A 347 5.69 29.61 -6.21
CA PRO A 347 6.50 30.73 -5.75
C PRO A 347 6.52 30.87 -4.24
N LYS A 348 5.34 30.81 -3.58
CA LYS A 348 5.27 30.93 -2.13
C LYS A 348 5.92 29.75 -1.41
N PHE A 349 5.70 28.53 -1.91
CA PHE A 349 6.30 27.32 -1.37
C PHE A 349 7.83 27.39 -1.38
N MET A 350 8.41 27.79 -2.51
CA MET A 350 9.87 27.93 -2.63
C MET A 350 10.41 29.06 -1.75
N GLU A 351 9.71 30.19 -1.68
CA GLU A 351 10.07 31.31 -0.78
C GLU A 351 10.13 30.86 0.69
N ASP A 352 9.15 30.08 1.15
CA ASP A 352 9.10 29.60 2.54
C ASP A 352 10.14 28.50 2.82
N MET A 353 10.46 27.66 1.83
CA MET A 353 11.41 26.56 1.99
C MET A 353 12.88 27.02 1.91
N ASN A 354 13.21 27.98 1.05
CA ASN A 354 14.59 28.36 0.77
C ASN A 354 15.42 28.75 2.01
N PRO A 355 14.91 29.59 2.95
CA PRO A 355 15.67 29.92 4.17
C PRO A 355 16.02 28.70 5.02
N VAL A 356 15.09 27.76 5.16
CA VAL A 356 15.28 26.54 5.95
C VAL A 356 16.29 25.61 5.29
N LEU A 357 16.26 25.50 3.95
CA LEU A 357 17.23 24.71 3.18
C LEU A 357 18.65 25.26 3.33
N ILE A 358 18.83 26.58 3.26
CA ILE A 358 20.12 27.24 3.47
C ILE A 358 20.64 26.97 4.88
N GLU A 359 19.80 27.15 5.91
CA GLU A 359 20.17 26.91 7.31
C GLU A 359 20.66 25.47 7.53
N LYS A 360 20.03 24.50 6.87
CA LYS A 360 20.36 23.07 7.01
C LYS A 360 21.37 22.55 5.98
N SER A 361 22.00 23.42 5.19
CA SER A 361 22.88 23.00 4.07
C SER A 361 22.25 21.89 3.21
N SER A 362 20.95 22.00 2.98
CA SER A 362 20.10 20.99 2.34
C SER A 362 19.56 21.51 1.02
N ARG A 363 18.99 20.60 0.21
CA ARG A 363 18.43 20.93 -1.09
C ARG A 363 17.01 20.39 -1.24
N LEU A 364 16.25 21.02 -2.12
CA LEU A 364 14.90 20.63 -2.50
C LEU A 364 14.86 20.34 -4.00
N LEU A 365 14.40 19.16 -4.37
CA LEU A 365 14.04 18.80 -5.73
C LEU A 365 12.52 18.88 -5.87
N VAL A 366 12.04 19.85 -6.63
CA VAL A 366 10.63 19.95 -7.01
C VAL A 366 10.41 19.18 -8.31
N LEU A 367 9.63 18.10 -8.21
CA LEU A 367 9.12 17.34 -9.33
C LEU A 367 7.70 17.83 -9.64
N ASN A 368 7.55 18.64 -10.69
CA ASN A 368 6.23 18.97 -11.22
C ASN A 368 5.73 17.80 -12.07
N LEU A 369 4.74 17.09 -11.56
CA LEU A 369 4.13 15.92 -12.18
C LEU A 369 2.79 16.26 -12.86
N THR A 370 2.38 17.52 -12.79
CA THR A 370 1.18 18.03 -13.47
C THR A 370 1.42 18.22 -14.97
N ARG A 371 0.34 18.43 -15.73
CA ARG A 371 0.42 18.54 -17.20
C ARG A 371 1.23 19.74 -17.68
N GLU A 372 1.11 20.86 -16.99
CA GLU A 372 1.70 22.13 -17.41
C GLU A 372 2.87 22.53 -16.51
N PRO A 373 3.91 23.19 -17.07
CA PRO A 373 4.94 23.81 -16.25
C PRO A 373 4.33 24.97 -15.45
N VAL A 374 4.91 25.23 -14.28
CA VAL A 374 4.47 26.32 -13.38
C VAL A 374 5.60 27.33 -13.25
N ALA A 375 5.26 28.62 -13.35
CA ALA A 375 6.23 29.68 -13.14
C ALA A 375 6.75 29.66 -11.69
N HIS A 376 8.06 29.82 -11.54
CA HIS A 376 8.72 29.76 -10.23
C HIS A 376 9.91 30.72 -10.16
N PRO A 377 10.28 31.18 -8.96
CA PRO A 377 11.55 31.87 -8.73
C PRO A 377 12.73 30.90 -8.85
N ASP A 378 13.93 31.46 -9.06
CA ASP A 378 15.18 30.70 -9.06
C ASP A 378 15.88 30.82 -7.70
N TYR A 379 16.22 29.68 -7.11
CA TYR A 379 17.00 29.59 -5.87
C TYR A 379 18.12 28.57 -6.01
N SER A 380 19.31 28.85 -5.47
CA SER A 380 20.48 27.97 -5.58
C SER A 380 20.28 26.58 -4.95
N ASN A 381 19.45 26.51 -3.90
CA ASN A 381 19.18 25.30 -3.11
C ASN A 381 17.92 24.54 -3.57
N ILE A 382 17.23 25.03 -4.60
CA ILE A 382 16.00 24.44 -5.11
C ILE A 382 16.16 24.14 -6.60
N THR A 383 16.01 22.88 -6.98
CA THR A 383 15.98 22.45 -8.37
C THR A 383 14.54 22.14 -8.76
N TYR A 384 14.04 22.73 -9.85
CA TYR A 384 12.72 22.44 -10.41
C TYR A 384 12.87 21.62 -11.70
N ILE A 385 12.08 20.55 -11.82
CA ILE A 385 11.99 19.74 -13.03
C ILE A 385 10.53 19.42 -13.34
N HIS A 386 10.12 19.63 -14.60
CA HIS A 386 8.80 19.25 -15.09
C HIS A 386 8.84 17.86 -15.75
N ILE A 387 8.22 16.88 -15.09
CA ILE A 387 8.13 15.49 -15.52
C ILE A 387 6.65 15.05 -15.39
N PRO A 388 5.76 15.47 -16.31
CA PRO A 388 4.35 15.12 -16.22
C PRO A 388 4.16 13.60 -16.19
N PHE A 389 3.14 13.12 -15.46
CA PHE A 389 2.75 11.72 -15.56
C PHE A 389 2.49 11.33 -17.03
N PRO A 390 2.87 10.12 -17.45
CA PRO A 390 2.42 9.58 -18.73
C PRO A 390 0.88 9.58 -18.83
N VAL A 391 0.36 9.54 -20.07
CA VAL A 391 -1.08 9.38 -20.30
C VAL A 391 -1.48 7.96 -19.93
N ASP A 392 -2.65 7.80 -19.29
CA ASP A 392 -3.19 6.51 -18.84
C ASP A 392 -2.19 5.67 -18.02
N TYR A 393 -1.54 6.32 -17.06
CA TYR A 393 -0.52 5.73 -16.20
C TYR A 393 -0.84 5.89 -14.72
N THR A 394 -0.76 4.78 -14.01
CA THR A 394 -0.96 4.69 -12.56
C THR A 394 0.34 4.24 -11.91
N TRP A 395 1.03 5.18 -11.27
CA TRP A 395 2.41 5.02 -10.78
C TRP A 395 2.61 3.95 -9.69
N ASN A 396 1.54 3.57 -9.00
CA ASN A 396 1.53 2.54 -7.96
C ASN A 396 1.05 1.17 -8.44
N GLU A 397 0.61 1.03 -9.70
CA GLU A 397 0.17 -0.25 -10.26
C GLU A 397 1.36 -0.99 -10.91
N ILE A 398 1.64 -2.22 -10.46
CA ILE A 398 2.77 -3.02 -11.00
C ILE A 398 2.65 -3.29 -12.48
N THR A 399 1.44 -3.47 -12.98
CA THR A 399 1.22 -3.66 -14.40
C THR A 399 1.58 -2.41 -15.20
N ASP A 400 1.51 -1.21 -14.62
CA ASP A 400 1.84 0.05 -15.30
C ASP A 400 3.31 0.43 -15.17
N TYR A 401 3.87 0.43 -13.95
CA TYR A 401 5.26 0.89 -13.76
C TYR A 401 6.29 -0.10 -14.31
N THR A 402 5.91 -1.36 -14.55
CA THR A 402 6.79 -2.34 -15.18
C THR A 402 6.76 -2.29 -16.70
N MET A 403 5.82 -1.59 -17.33
CA MET A 403 5.88 -1.33 -18.76
C MET A 403 7.03 -0.39 -19.10
N ASP A 404 7.52 -0.44 -20.34
CA ASP A 404 8.60 0.43 -20.83
C ASP A 404 8.33 1.92 -20.57
N ARG A 405 7.07 2.35 -20.72
CA ARG A 405 6.63 3.73 -20.43
C ARG A 405 6.81 4.11 -18.95
N GLY A 406 6.46 3.18 -18.06
CA GLY A 406 6.54 3.37 -16.62
C GLY A 406 7.99 3.39 -16.17
N LEU A 407 8.78 2.43 -16.66
CA LEU A 407 10.21 2.36 -16.41
C LEU A 407 10.94 3.62 -16.91
N ALA A 408 10.59 4.14 -18.08
CA ALA A 408 11.17 5.38 -18.62
C ALA A 408 10.81 6.61 -17.75
N PHE A 409 9.57 6.71 -17.28
CA PHE A 409 9.15 7.76 -16.36
C PHE A 409 9.92 7.69 -15.04
N ASP A 410 9.91 6.53 -14.40
CA ASP A 410 10.61 6.27 -13.14
C ASP A 410 12.12 6.57 -13.27
N SER A 411 12.75 6.14 -14.36
CA SER A 411 14.17 6.39 -14.62
C SER A 411 14.51 7.88 -14.69
N ARG A 412 13.63 8.71 -15.27
CA ARG A 412 13.82 10.17 -15.33
C ARG A 412 13.74 10.80 -13.95
N VAL A 413 12.78 10.37 -13.14
CA VAL A 413 12.63 10.84 -11.76
C VAL A 413 13.84 10.40 -10.92
N THR A 414 14.22 9.13 -10.98
CA THR A 414 15.39 8.59 -10.28
C THR A 414 16.68 9.28 -10.69
N SER A 415 16.88 9.55 -11.97
CA SER A 415 18.06 10.29 -12.46
C SER A 415 18.14 11.70 -11.89
N ALA A 416 17.01 12.40 -11.76
CA ALA A 416 16.96 13.71 -11.12
C ALA A 416 17.34 13.66 -9.63
N ILE A 417 16.84 12.63 -8.91
CA ILE A 417 17.18 12.42 -7.50
C ILE A 417 18.69 12.15 -7.36
N LEU A 418 19.24 11.23 -8.16
CA LEU A 418 20.67 10.88 -8.14
C LEU A 418 21.56 12.10 -8.44
N HIS A 419 21.20 12.90 -9.43
CA HIS A 419 21.94 14.12 -9.76
C HIS A 419 22.00 15.09 -8.58
N GLU A 420 20.89 15.30 -7.87
CA GLU A 420 20.88 16.17 -6.70
C GLU A 420 21.62 15.56 -5.50
N ILE A 421 21.60 14.23 -5.32
CA ILE A 421 22.44 13.54 -4.33
C ILE A 421 23.93 13.84 -4.61
N GLU A 422 24.38 13.68 -5.85
CA GLU A 422 25.76 13.96 -6.25
C GLU A 422 26.14 15.43 -6.03
N ARG A 423 25.24 16.35 -6.34
CA ARG A 423 25.45 17.78 -6.09
C ARG A 423 25.66 18.08 -4.60
N ILE A 424 24.79 17.57 -3.72
CA ILE A 424 24.94 17.74 -2.26
C ILE A 424 26.27 17.15 -1.80
N ALA A 425 26.65 15.98 -2.31
CA ALA A 425 27.90 15.33 -1.95
C ALA A 425 29.14 16.13 -2.42
N SER A 426 29.02 16.89 -3.52
CA SER A 426 30.10 17.74 -4.06
C SER A 426 30.18 19.15 -3.47
N GLU A 427 29.08 19.65 -2.89
CA GLU A 427 28.98 20.97 -2.25
C GLU A 427 29.45 20.94 -0.77
N LYS A 428 29.81 19.76 -0.27
CA LYS A 428 30.48 19.52 1.00
C LYS A 428 32.00 19.62 0.85
#